data_AF-A0A1Y3BEM7-F1
#
_entry.id   AF-A0A1Y3BEM7-F1
#
_cell.length_a   1.000
_cell.length_b   1.000
_cell.length_c   1.000
_cell.angle_alpha   90.00
_cell.angle_beta   90.00
_cell.angle_gamma   90.00
#
_symmetry.space_group_name_H-M   'P 1'
#
loop_
_entity.id
_entity.type
_entity.pdbx_description
1 polymer ?
#
loop_
_entity_poly.entity_id
_entity_poly.type
_entity_poly.pdbx_seq_one_letter_code
_entity_poly.pdbx_strand_id
1 'polypeptide(L)'
;MYSEISASQLSTIKMGYLFEGLGHLMATKFINSAMNVRRVKPNGIKRACRAIYDIQRRLSTLTKSRELALDYARQYFEMLLLTPEEIFSSIIERGRQFKPQEYISAITLLHQSGLSQTAGTTETGVNTYSMANTSTPSNCIDQHESNEQLQRLLKRLNHILAEVIS
;
A
#
# COMPACT_ATOMS: atom_id res chain seq x y z
N MET A 1 -32.69 10.73 15.79
CA MET A 1 -33.72 10.82 14.74
C MET A 1 -33.18 11.62 13.55
N TYR A 2 -32.03 11.21 13.00
CA TYR A 2 -31.59 11.63 11.68
C TYR A 2 -31.98 10.49 10.76
N SER A 3 -33.16 10.68 10.18
CA SER A 3 -33.79 9.89 9.13
C SER A 3 -32.83 8.95 8.41
N GLU A 4 -33.17 7.66 8.47
CA GLU A 4 -32.93 6.71 7.38
C GLU A 4 -33.20 7.45 6.07
N ILE A 5 -32.12 7.84 5.37
CA ILE A 5 -32.23 8.32 4.00
C ILE A 5 -32.52 7.07 3.18
N SER A 6 -33.82 6.74 3.18
CA SER A 6 -34.57 5.93 2.25
C SER A 6 -33.79 5.52 1.00
N ALA A 7 -33.09 4.39 1.11
CA ALA A 7 -32.74 3.54 -0.03
C ALA A 7 -33.99 3.12 -0.85
N SER A 8 -35.19 3.45 -0.38
CA SER A 8 -36.48 3.27 -1.02
C SER A 8 -36.85 4.30 -2.09
N GLN A 9 -36.04 5.34 -2.35
CA GLN A 9 -36.33 6.33 -3.41
C GLN A 9 -35.69 6.04 -4.77
N LEU A 10 -34.65 5.21 -4.83
CA LEU A 10 -34.08 4.70 -6.07
C LEU A 10 -34.38 3.20 -6.16
N SER A 11 -34.82 2.73 -7.32
CA SER A 11 -34.93 1.28 -7.52
C SER A 11 -33.56 0.64 -7.28
N THR A 12 -33.55 -0.56 -6.68
CA THR A 12 -32.32 -1.33 -6.38
C THR A 12 -31.39 -1.43 -7.60
N ILE A 13 -31.97 -1.41 -8.82
CA ILE A 13 -31.26 -1.39 -10.09
C ILE A 13 -30.50 -0.08 -10.30
N LYS A 14 -31.16 1.09 -10.14
CA LYS A 14 -30.51 2.41 -10.24
C LYS A 14 -29.41 2.59 -9.19
N MET A 15 -29.65 2.06 -8.00
CA MET A 15 -28.65 2.03 -6.93
C MET A 15 -27.43 1.19 -7.33
N GLY A 16 -27.62 -0.03 -7.82
CA GLY A 16 -26.53 -0.88 -8.32
C GLY A 16 -25.63 -0.18 -9.33
N TYR A 17 -26.21 0.50 -10.33
CA TYR A 17 -25.45 1.23 -11.34
C TYR A 17 -24.63 2.42 -10.79
N LEU A 18 -25.14 3.13 -9.78
CA LEU A 18 -24.38 4.21 -9.14
C LEU A 18 -23.17 3.69 -8.37
N PHE A 19 -23.30 2.50 -7.77
CA PHE A 19 -22.28 1.91 -6.92
C PHE A 19 -21.26 1.05 -7.67
N GLU A 20 -21.55 0.63 -8.90
CA GLU A 20 -20.64 -0.14 -9.76
C GLU A 20 -19.32 0.61 -10.06
N GLY A 21 -19.38 1.93 -10.26
CA GLY A 21 -18.19 2.76 -10.46
C GLY A 21 -17.46 3.15 -9.16
N LEU A 22 -18.11 2.98 -8.01
CA LEU A 22 -17.58 3.48 -6.73
C LEU A 22 -16.39 2.64 -6.25
N GLY A 23 -16.41 1.32 -6.47
CA GLY A 23 -15.29 0.44 -6.13
C GLY A 23 -13.99 0.86 -6.83
N HIS A 24 -14.07 1.16 -8.13
CA HIS A 24 -12.95 1.65 -8.94
C HIS A 24 -12.43 3.01 -8.47
N LEU A 25 -13.34 3.95 -8.17
CA LEU A 25 -12.97 5.27 -7.66
C LEU A 25 -12.26 5.15 -6.31
N MET A 26 -12.81 4.36 -5.38
CA MET A 26 -12.23 4.15 -4.06
C MET A 26 -10.86 3.50 -4.16
N ALA A 27 -10.70 2.44 -4.96
CA ALA A 27 -9.41 1.79 -5.21
C ALA A 27 -8.35 2.78 -5.70
N THR A 28 -8.71 3.59 -6.70
CA THR A 28 -7.84 4.64 -7.24
C THR A 28 -7.44 5.66 -6.17
N LYS A 29 -8.37 6.09 -5.32
CA LYS A 29 -8.09 7.02 -4.22
C LYS A 29 -7.19 6.41 -3.15
N PHE A 30 -7.38 5.14 -2.80
CA PHE A 30 -6.52 4.45 -1.84
C PHE A 30 -5.07 4.35 -2.32
N ILE A 31 -4.86 3.92 -3.57
CA ILE A 31 -3.53 3.78 -4.16
C ILE A 31 -2.87 5.16 -4.28
N ASN A 32 -3.56 6.16 -4.84
CA ASN A 32 -3.04 7.52 -4.94
C ASN A 32 -2.72 8.13 -3.57
N SER A 33 -3.55 7.86 -2.57
CA SER A 33 -3.28 8.33 -1.21
C SER A 33 -2.01 7.69 -0.66
N ALA A 34 -1.80 6.38 -0.86
CA ALA A 34 -0.61 5.68 -0.41
C ALA A 34 0.66 6.21 -1.07
N MET A 35 0.62 6.47 -2.38
CA MET A 35 1.75 7.01 -3.14
C MET A 35 2.21 8.40 -2.67
N ASN A 36 1.31 9.18 -2.07
CA ASN A 36 1.59 10.54 -1.58
C ASN A 36 2.04 10.60 -0.12
N VAL A 37 2.03 9.48 0.62
CA VAL A 37 2.46 9.47 2.02
C VAL A 37 3.99 9.53 2.10
N ARG A 38 4.55 10.26 3.06
CA ARG A 38 6.02 10.34 3.23
C ARG A 38 6.65 9.10 3.88
N ARG A 39 5.91 8.42 4.78
CA ARG A 39 6.36 7.22 5.49
C ARG A 39 5.17 6.30 5.78
N VAL A 40 5.36 5.01 5.54
CA VAL A 40 4.38 3.97 5.83
C VAL A 40 4.77 3.18 7.07
N LYS A 41 3.77 2.78 7.86
CA LYS A 41 3.95 1.92 9.04
C LYS A 41 3.15 0.64 8.83
N PRO A 42 3.65 -0.54 9.28
CA PRO A 42 2.94 -1.81 9.09
C PRO A 42 1.55 -1.81 9.73
N ASN A 43 1.39 -1.16 10.89
CA ASN A 43 0.09 -1.01 11.55
C ASN A 43 -0.88 -0.13 10.75
N GLY A 44 -0.37 0.91 10.08
CA GLY A 44 -1.15 1.78 9.20
C GLY A 44 -1.64 1.05 7.97
N ILE A 45 -0.76 0.24 7.37
CA ILE A 45 -1.09 -0.62 6.23
C ILE A 45 -2.15 -1.65 6.61
N LYS A 46 -1.98 -2.39 7.72
CA LYS A 46 -2.99 -3.34 8.22
C LYS A 46 -4.35 -2.68 8.48
N ARG A 47 -4.35 -1.44 9.00
CA ARG A 47 -5.57 -0.65 9.20
C ARG A 47 -6.22 -0.27 7.86
N ALA A 48 -5.44 0.10 6.85
CA ALA A 48 -5.94 0.36 5.51
C ALA A 48 -6.55 -0.90 4.86
N CYS A 49 -5.88 -2.06 4.96
CA CYS A 49 -6.42 -3.33 4.45
C CYS A 49 -7.77 -3.72 5.10
N ARG A 50 -7.95 -3.44 6.39
CA ARG A 50 -9.24 -3.61 7.08
C ARG A 50 -10.31 -2.64 6.57
N ALA A 51 -9.96 -1.36 6.43
CA ALA A 51 -10.88 -0.35 5.90
C ALA A 51 -11.35 -0.68 4.47
N ILE A 52 -10.43 -1.13 3.60
CA ILE A 52 -10.74 -1.58 2.23
C ILE A 52 -11.70 -2.76 2.27
N TYR A 53 -11.48 -3.74 3.16
CA TYR A 53 -12.38 -4.89 3.33
C TYR A 53 -13.79 -4.49 3.74
N ASP A 54 -13.91 -3.59 4.71
CA ASP A 54 -15.21 -3.15 5.20
C ASP A 54 -15.98 -2.40 4.11
N ILE A 55 -15.28 -1.61 3.29
CA ILE A 55 -15.88 -0.93 2.12
C ILE A 55 -16.29 -1.97 1.08
N GLN A 56 -15.41 -2.91 0.75
CA GLN A 56 -15.69 -3.98 -0.21
C GLN A 56 -16.91 -4.80 0.21
N ARG A 57 -17.01 -5.20 1.48
CA ARG A 57 -18.17 -5.94 2.00
C ARG A 57 -19.48 -5.16 1.84
N ARG A 58 -19.46 -3.85 2.14
CA ARG A 58 -20.64 -2.98 2.00
C ARG A 58 -21.03 -2.80 0.53
N LEU A 59 -20.06 -2.53 -0.34
CA LEU A 59 -20.31 -2.38 -1.77
C LEU A 59 -20.80 -3.67 -2.40
N SER A 60 -20.15 -4.82 -2.14
CA SER A 60 -20.61 -6.12 -2.64
C SER A 60 -22.02 -6.49 -2.15
N THR A 61 -22.40 -6.07 -0.94
CA THR A 61 -23.79 -6.27 -0.45
C THR A 61 -24.79 -5.43 -1.27
N LEU A 62 -24.38 -4.24 -1.69
CA LEU A 62 -25.22 -3.28 -2.40
C LEU A 62 -25.32 -3.55 -3.90
N THR A 63 -24.18 -3.84 -4.54
CA THR A 63 -24.06 -4.12 -5.98
C THR A 63 -24.36 -5.58 -6.32
N LYS A 64 -24.33 -6.48 -5.32
CA LYS A 64 -24.34 -7.94 -5.51
C LYS A 64 -23.23 -8.43 -6.45
N SER A 65 -22.13 -7.67 -6.53
CA SER A 65 -21.01 -7.92 -7.42
C SER A 65 -19.69 -7.99 -6.66
N ARG A 66 -18.69 -8.64 -7.25
CA ARG A 66 -17.33 -8.68 -6.73
C ARG A 66 -16.58 -7.41 -7.12
N GLU A 67 -16.09 -6.68 -6.12
CA GLU A 67 -15.35 -5.44 -6.32
C GLU A 67 -13.85 -5.71 -6.59
N LEU A 68 -13.51 -6.17 -7.80
CA LEU A 68 -12.14 -6.53 -8.20
C LEU A 68 -11.14 -5.37 -8.04
N ALA A 69 -11.59 -4.12 -8.22
CA ALA A 69 -10.73 -2.95 -8.03
C ALA A 69 -10.28 -2.79 -6.57
N LEU A 70 -11.14 -3.14 -5.61
CA LEU A 70 -10.78 -3.09 -4.18
C LEU A 70 -9.87 -4.26 -3.79
N ASP A 71 -10.02 -5.42 -4.42
CA ASP A 71 -9.05 -6.52 -4.30
C ASP A 71 -7.66 -6.07 -4.77
N TYR A 72 -7.58 -5.38 -5.92
CA TYR A 72 -6.33 -4.81 -6.45
C TYR A 72 -5.69 -3.81 -5.48
N ALA A 73 -6.48 -2.86 -4.95
CA ALA A 73 -6.00 -1.90 -3.97
C ALA A 73 -5.47 -2.59 -2.70
N ARG A 74 -6.18 -3.60 -2.18
CA ARG A 74 -5.71 -4.38 -1.03
C ARG A 74 -4.36 -5.05 -1.31
N GLN A 75 -4.20 -5.71 -2.46
CA GLN A 75 -2.95 -6.37 -2.84
C GLN A 75 -1.79 -5.36 -2.92
N TYR A 76 -2.03 -4.14 -3.40
CA TYR A 76 -1.04 -3.07 -3.39
C TYR A 76 -0.60 -2.71 -1.96
N PHE A 77 -1.54 -2.58 -1.02
CA PHE A 77 -1.21 -2.34 0.38
C PHE A 77 -0.46 -3.51 1.02
N GLU A 78 -0.81 -4.75 0.67
CA GLU A 78 -0.09 -5.95 1.14
C GLU A 78 1.35 -5.98 0.61
N MET A 79 1.58 -5.56 -0.64
CA MET A 79 2.93 -5.41 -1.20
C MET A 79 3.78 -4.41 -0.41
N LEU A 80 3.19 -3.35 0.16
CA LEU A 80 3.90 -2.37 1.00
C LEU A 80 4.37 -2.95 2.35
N LEU A 81 3.99 -4.18 2.70
CA LEU A 81 4.52 -4.91 3.86
C LEU A 81 5.75 -5.75 3.53
N LEU A 82 6.02 -5.97 2.25
CA LEU A 82 7.15 -6.77 1.78
C LEU A 82 8.43 -5.94 1.73
N THR A 83 9.56 -6.63 1.75
CA THR A 83 10.87 -6.03 1.46
C THR A 83 11.04 -5.82 -0.05
N PRO A 84 11.92 -4.88 -0.47
CA PRO A 84 12.23 -4.68 -1.89
C PRO A 84 12.65 -5.97 -2.62
N GLU A 85 13.39 -6.86 -1.95
CA GLU A 85 13.82 -8.14 -2.52
C GLU A 85 12.65 -9.10 -2.75
N GLU A 86 11.75 -9.23 -1.77
CA GLU A 86 10.54 -10.04 -1.92
C GLU A 86 9.63 -9.52 -3.05
N ILE A 87 9.58 -8.19 -3.23
CA ILE A 87 8.85 -7.58 -4.36
C ILE A 87 9.49 -8.00 -5.68
N PHE A 88 10.82 -7.96 -5.81
CA PHE A 88 11.51 -8.41 -7.02
C PHE A 88 11.27 -9.89 -7.30
N SER A 89 11.39 -10.76 -6.30
CA SER A 89 11.07 -12.18 -6.43
C SER A 89 9.63 -12.39 -6.89
N SER A 90 8.67 -11.63 -6.34
CA SER A 90 7.26 -11.72 -6.72
C SER A 90 7.01 -11.34 -8.19
N ILE A 91 7.79 -10.39 -8.73
CA ILE A 91 7.70 -9.97 -10.13
C ILE A 91 8.28 -11.05 -11.05
N ILE A 92 9.38 -11.70 -10.64
CA ILE A 92 10.03 -12.77 -11.41
C ILE A 92 9.13 -14.02 -11.46
N GLU A 93 8.55 -14.40 -10.33
CA GLU A 93 7.74 -15.63 -10.23
C GLU A 93 6.34 -15.50 -10.84
N ARG A 94 5.65 -14.37 -10.59
CA ARG A 94 4.24 -14.20 -10.94
C ARG A 94 4.02 -13.22 -12.09
N GLY A 95 5.07 -12.60 -12.59
CA GLY A 95 5.01 -11.56 -13.60
C GLY A 95 4.55 -10.20 -13.06
N ARG A 96 4.27 -9.28 -13.98
CA ARG A 96 3.86 -7.89 -13.67
C ARG A 96 2.41 -7.82 -13.17
N GLN A 97 2.24 -7.63 -11.87
CA GLN A 97 0.92 -7.48 -11.24
C GLN A 97 0.45 -6.02 -11.11
N PHE A 98 1.39 -5.09 -10.90
CA PHE A 98 1.10 -3.66 -10.71
C PHE A 98 1.70 -2.82 -11.84
N LYS A 99 1.34 -1.52 -11.89
CA LYS A 99 1.92 -0.58 -12.83
C LYS A 99 3.37 -0.23 -12.43
N PRO A 100 4.26 0.10 -13.37
CA PRO A 100 5.64 0.49 -13.06
C PRO A 100 5.72 1.64 -12.04
N GLN A 101 4.84 2.64 -12.17
CA GLN A 101 4.77 3.78 -11.23
C GLN A 101 4.41 3.36 -9.80
N GLU A 102 3.55 2.35 -9.65
CA GLU A 102 3.13 1.84 -8.34
C GLU A 102 4.28 1.09 -7.65
N TYR A 103 5.08 0.34 -8.42
CA TYR A 103 6.32 -0.29 -7.91
C TYR A 103 7.38 0.74 -7.53
N ILE A 104 7.62 1.76 -8.37
CA ILE A 104 8.56 2.84 -8.06
C ILE A 104 8.17 3.54 -6.76
N SER A 105 6.88 3.87 -6.61
CA SER A 105 6.37 4.48 -5.39
C SER A 105 6.55 3.56 -4.18
N ALA A 106 6.21 2.27 -4.29
CA ALA A 106 6.36 1.31 -3.20
C ALA A 106 7.81 1.16 -2.72
N ILE A 107 8.76 0.99 -3.64
CA ILE A 107 10.20 0.89 -3.30
C ILE A 107 10.71 2.17 -2.65
N THR A 108 10.29 3.32 -3.17
CA THR A 108 10.64 4.63 -2.61
C THR A 108 10.09 4.77 -1.19
N LEU A 109 8.85 4.36 -0.94
CA LEU A 109 8.21 4.40 0.38
C LEU A 109 8.87 3.45 1.38
N LEU A 110 9.20 2.23 0.97
CA LEU A 110 9.88 1.25 1.82
C LEU A 110 11.25 1.75 2.28
N HIS A 111 12.01 2.32 1.34
CA HIS A 111 13.29 2.95 1.62
C HIS A 111 13.16 4.16 2.56
N GLN A 112 12.22 5.08 2.31
CA GLN A 112 11.97 6.24 3.17
C GLN A 112 11.47 5.88 4.58
N SER A 113 10.81 4.73 4.71
CA SER A 113 10.24 4.23 5.96
C SER A 113 11.23 3.38 6.76
N GLY A 114 12.42 3.09 6.22
CA GLY A 114 13.42 2.25 6.86
C GLY A 114 12.99 0.79 7.03
N LEU A 115 11.98 0.34 6.26
CA LEU A 115 11.44 -1.02 6.36
C LEU A 115 12.35 -2.08 5.73
N SER A 116 13.52 -1.68 5.25
CA SER A 116 14.50 -2.56 4.61
C SER A 116 15.22 -3.54 5.54
N GLN A 117 15.01 -3.48 6.88
CA GLN A 117 15.83 -4.25 7.84
C GLN A 117 15.09 -4.97 8.98
N THR A 118 13.74 -5.01 9.01
CA THR A 118 13.03 -5.66 10.15
C THR A 118 12.10 -6.78 9.71
N ALA A 119 12.66 -7.80 9.06
CA ALA A 119 12.05 -9.13 9.03
C ALA A 119 12.76 -10.00 10.09
N GLY A 120 12.34 -9.87 11.36
CA GLY A 120 12.92 -10.61 12.47
C GLY A 120 12.22 -10.38 13.81
N THR A 121 11.27 -11.28 14.12
CA THR A 121 11.03 -11.85 15.46
C THR A 121 10.19 -11.06 16.50
N THR A 122 9.00 -11.63 16.74
CA THR A 122 8.27 -11.85 18.02
C THR A 122 7.49 -10.76 18.76
N GLU A 123 6.39 -11.30 19.30
CA GLU A 123 5.40 -10.78 20.24
C GLU A 123 5.99 -10.45 21.63
N THR A 124 5.17 -9.77 22.45
CA THR A 124 5.20 -9.69 23.94
C THR A 124 6.00 -8.57 24.63
N GLY A 125 5.28 -7.65 25.28
CA GLY A 125 5.52 -7.21 26.66
C GLY A 125 6.70 -6.29 27.02
N VAL A 126 6.33 -5.20 27.74
CA VAL A 126 7.10 -4.44 28.75
C VAL A 126 7.94 -3.23 28.29
N ASN A 127 7.61 -2.10 28.93
CA ASN A 127 8.26 -0.78 28.88
C ASN A 127 9.75 -0.81 29.24
N THR A 128 10.54 0.16 28.77
CA THR A 128 11.34 1.01 29.68
C THR A 128 11.78 2.32 29.01
N TYR A 129 11.61 3.42 29.73
CA TYR A 129 12.17 4.73 29.42
C TYR A 129 13.71 4.68 29.52
N SER A 130 14.41 5.36 28.62
CA SER A 130 15.70 5.97 28.95
C SER A 130 15.95 7.17 28.05
N MET A 131 16.11 8.35 28.65
CA MET A 131 16.73 9.51 28.02
C MET A 131 18.25 9.35 28.08
N ALA A 132 18.91 9.47 26.94
CA ALA A 132 20.31 9.90 26.88
C ALA A 132 20.51 10.73 25.61
N ASN A 133 20.76 12.00 25.87
CA ASN A 133 21.13 13.09 24.99
C ASN A 133 22.61 13.02 24.63
N THR A 134 22.94 13.01 23.34
CA THR A 134 24.21 13.51 22.82
C THR A 134 24.02 14.05 21.41
N SER A 135 24.26 15.35 21.26
CA SER A 135 24.36 16.04 19.98
C SER A 135 25.55 15.51 19.18
N THR A 136 25.33 15.09 17.94
CA THR A 136 26.37 14.89 16.92
C THR A 136 25.88 15.42 15.57
N PRO A 137 26.67 16.21 14.83
CA PRO A 137 26.29 16.72 13.52
C PRO A 137 26.59 15.66 12.45
N SER A 138 25.68 14.72 12.26
CA SER A 138 25.74 13.71 11.19
C SER A 138 24.45 13.76 10.39
N ASN A 139 24.40 14.62 9.37
CA ASN A 139 23.20 14.68 8.51
C ASN A 139 23.52 14.88 7.01
N CYS A 140 24.78 14.76 6.60
CA CYS A 140 25.17 14.96 5.19
C CYS A 140 25.71 13.70 4.50
N ILE A 141 26.22 12.70 5.25
CA ILE A 141 26.81 11.49 4.66
C ILE A 141 25.76 10.37 4.52
N ASP A 142 24.87 10.19 5.50
CA ASP A 142 23.82 9.16 5.47
C ASP A 142 22.77 9.35 4.37
N GLN A 143 22.51 10.61 3.97
CA GLN A 143 21.52 10.90 2.93
C GLN A 143 22.02 10.56 1.53
N HIS A 144 23.33 10.67 1.27
CA HIS A 144 23.88 10.36 -0.05
C HIS A 144 23.91 8.85 -0.29
N GLU A 145 24.33 8.06 0.71
CA GLU A 145 24.35 6.59 0.64
C GLU A 145 22.94 5.99 0.56
N SER A 146 21.98 6.55 1.31
CA SER A 146 20.57 6.17 1.19
C SER A 146 20.02 6.45 -0.23
N ASN A 147 20.37 7.60 -0.82
CA ASN A 147 19.94 7.89 -2.19
C ASN A 147 20.60 6.96 -3.23
N GLU A 148 21.88 6.62 -3.06
CA GLU A 148 22.59 5.63 -3.87
C GLU A 148 21.91 4.25 -3.82
N GLN A 149 21.54 3.79 -2.63
CA GLN A 149 20.84 2.50 -2.45
C GLN A 149 19.47 2.50 -3.14
N LEU A 150 18.67 3.56 -2.97
CA LEU A 150 17.39 3.70 -3.68
C LEU A 150 17.59 3.66 -5.20
N GLN A 151 18.60 4.36 -5.73
CA GLN A 151 18.91 4.36 -7.17
C GLN A 151 19.32 2.97 -7.67
N ARG A 152 20.04 2.17 -6.87
CA ARG A 152 20.36 0.78 -7.22
C ARG A 152 19.11 -0.09 -7.28
N LEU A 153 18.21 0.04 -6.31
CA LEU A 153 16.93 -0.70 -6.29
C LEU A 153 16.05 -0.33 -7.49
N LEU A 154 15.95 0.97 -7.83
CA LEU A 154 15.17 1.43 -8.98
C LEU A 154 15.76 0.96 -10.32
N LYS A 155 17.09 0.97 -10.48
CA LYS A 155 17.76 0.41 -11.67
C LYS A 155 17.47 -1.09 -11.82
N ARG A 156 17.54 -1.84 -10.71
CA ARG A 156 17.24 -3.27 -10.70
C ARG A 156 15.77 -3.55 -11.03
N LEU A 157 14.84 -2.78 -10.47
CA LEU A 157 13.42 -2.86 -10.82
C LEU A 157 13.19 -2.67 -12.32
N ASN A 158 13.78 -1.63 -12.91
CA ASN A 158 13.64 -1.37 -14.35
C ASN A 158 14.20 -2.51 -15.21
N HIS A 159 15.33 -3.09 -14.81
CA HIS A 159 15.90 -4.24 -15.50
C HIS A 159 14.98 -5.47 -15.44
N ILE A 160 14.48 -5.82 -14.25
CA ILE A 160 13.55 -6.95 -14.07
C ILE A 160 12.25 -6.72 -14.85
N LEU A 161 11.70 -5.51 -14.80
CA LEU A 161 10.50 -5.18 -15.57
C LEU A 161 10.74 -5.27 -17.08
N ALA A 162 11.93 -4.94 -17.58
CA ALA A 162 12.27 -5.09 -18.99
C ALA A 162 12.40 -6.57 -19.41
N GLU A 163 12.97 -7.41 -18.55
CA GLU A 163 13.08 -8.85 -18.80
C GLU A 163 11.72 -9.56 -18.79
N VAL A 164 10.83 -9.20 -17.86
CA VAL A 164 9.50 -9.82 -17.71
C VAL A 164 8.50 -9.37 -18.80
N ILE A 165 8.78 -8.28 -19.52
CA ILE A 165 7.92 -7.76 -20.61
C ILE A 165 8.41 -8.20 -22.00
N SER A 166 9.62 -8.76 -22.13
CA SER A 166 10.17 -9.28 -23.41
C SER A 166 9.65 -10.68 -23.71
#